data_AF-A0A7Y7PSS8-F1
#
_entry.id   AF-A0A7Y7PSS8-F1
#
_cell.length_a   1.000
_cell.length_b   1.000
_cell.length_c   1.000
_cell.angle_alpha   90.00
_cell.angle_beta   90.00
_cell.angle_gamma   90.00
#
_symmetry.space_group_name_H-M   'P 1'
#
loop_
_entity.id
_entity.type
_entity.pdbx_description
1 polymer ?
#
loop_
_entity_poly.entity_id
_entity_poly.type
_entity_poly.pdbx_seq_one_letter_code
_entity_poly.pdbx_strand_id
1 'polypeptide(L)'
;MTETTRIKRLFRDAIRRGTGRAHLLMRAHPEVNFSADILKAACTNYAYDPQCEDSRGAYVLELVQLLEPRSRREKTISQILTALVATREASWGLTQLFDMAGQLAEKGNAGARAAFYQRYKLGKSADYAYDGEWEFVRLDGLDALLHVAGVRGCELADDSEEWESDYLIELAQKISPDINIRVALEEAAITNEYIARYLKAVQVDWQSIRKLNSKPKISALKSIQQFIEAPESCYLSS
;
A
#
# COMPACT_ATOMS: atom_id res chain seq x y z
N MET A 1 -24.30 10.61 31.30
CA MET A 1 -23.28 10.66 30.22
C MET A 1 -23.11 12.12 29.84
N THR A 2 -21.89 12.67 29.90
CA THR A 2 -21.66 14.07 29.50
C THR A 2 -21.77 14.23 27.98
N GLU A 3 -22.12 15.43 27.51
CA GLU A 3 -22.24 15.70 26.07
C GLU A 3 -20.92 15.45 25.33
N THR A 4 -19.79 15.83 25.93
CA THR A 4 -18.44 15.49 25.41
C THR A 4 -18.23 13.98 25.25
N THR A 5 -18.69 13.17 26.20
CA THR A 5 -18.58 11.70 26.11
C THR A 5 -19.42 11.15 24.95
N ARG A 6 -20.62 11.72 24.74
CA ARG A 6 -21.48 11.38 23.62
C ARG A 6 -20.83 11.73 22.28
N ILE A 7 -20.30 12.93 22.15
CA ILE A 7 -19.61 13.41 20.94
C ILE A 7 -18.41 12.51 20.62
N LYS A 8 -17.56 12.21 21.61
CA LYS A 8 -16.43 11.28 21.42
C LYS A 8 -16.86 9.88 21.00
N ARG A 9 -18.00 9.38 21.49
CA ARG A 9 -18.54 8.09 21.04
C ARG A 9 -18.96 8.16 19.58
N LEU A 10 -19.67 9.21 19.17
CA LEU A 10 -20.07 9.42 17.77
C LEU A 10 -18.86 9.58 16.85
N PHE A 11 -17.82 10.28 17.31
CA PHE A 11 -16.58 10.44 16.57
C PHE A 11 -15.87 9.10 16.36
N ARG A 12 -15.67 8.31 17.44
CA ARG A 12 -15.05 6.98 17.35
C ARG A 12 -15.76 6.05 16.37
N ASP A 13 -17.08 6.11 16.35
CA ASP A 13 -17.90 5.34 15.43
C ASP A 13 -17.74 5.84 13.97
N ALA A 14 -17.72 7.16 13.76
CA ALA A 14 -17.54 7.77 12.45
C ALA A 14 -16.14 7.56 11.85
N ILE A 15 -15.07 7.69 12.66
CA ILE A 15 -13.69 7.55 12.20
C ILE A 15 -13.37 6.09 11.82
N ARG A 16 -13.92 5.12 12.56
CA ARG A 16 -13.76 3.69 12.24
C ARG A 16 -14.39 3.30 10.92
N ARG A 17 -15.53 3.92 10.57
CA ARG A 17 -16.18 3.72 9.28
C ARG A 17 -15.56 4.54 8.13
N GLY A 18 -14.57 5.39 8.40
CA GLY A 18 -13.98 6.25 7.37
C GLY A 18 -14.94 7.30 6.79
N THR A 19 -15.98 7.70 7.54
CA THR A 19 -17.00 8.60 7.02
C THR A 19 -16.68 10.08 7.27
N GLY A 20 -17.09 10.96 6.35
CA GLY A 20 -16.96 12.42 6.52
C GLY A 20 -17.66 13.00 7.76
N ARG A 21 -18.50 12.21 8.45
CA ARG A 21 -19.09 12.59 9.74
C ARG A 21 -18.05 12.88 10.81
N ALA A 22 -16.88 12.24 10.79
CA ALA A 22 -15.81 12.53 11.75
C ALA A 22 -15.29 13.97 11.57
N HIS A 23 -15.08 14.40 10.32
CA HIS A 23 -14.70 15.77 9.97
C HIS A 23 -15.75 16.78 10.44
N LEU A 24 -17.04 16.52 10.18
CA LEU A 24 -18.14 17.39 10.61
C LEU A 24 -18.22 17.53 12.12
N LEU A 25 -18.04 16.43 12.86
CA LEU A 25 -18.02 16.44 14.33
C LEU A 25 -16.87 17.28 14.89
N MET A 26 -15.68 17.19 14.31
CA MET A 26 -14.53 18.00 14.73
C MET A 26 -14.78 19.49 14.51
N ARG A 27 -15.37 19.86 13.36
CA ARG A 27 -15.67 21.26 13.04
C ARG A 27 -16.78 21.84 13.93
N ALA A 28 -17.78 21.03 14.27
CA ALA A 28 -18.88 21.46 15.13
C ALA A 28 -18.49 21.57 16.62
N HIS A 29 -17.44 20.86 17.04
CA HIS A 29 -17.02 20.76 18.44
C HIS A 29 -15.49 20.98 18.61
N PRO A 30 -14.96 22.17 18.28
CA PRO A 30 -13.53 22.46 18.33
C PRO A 30 -12.94 22.40 19.77
N GLU A 31 -13.78 22.54 20.79
CA GLU A 31 -13.41 22.41 22.19
C GLU A 31 -13.08 20.97 22.61
N VAL A 32 -13.58 19.97 21.86
CA VAL A 32 -13.38 18.57 22.18
C VAL A 32 -12.03 18.09 21.64
N ASN A 33 -11.20 17.53 22.52
CA ASN A 33 -9.94 16.92 22.12
C ASN A 33 -10.14 15.49 21.59
N PHE A 34 -9.98 15.31 20.27
CA PHE A 34 -10.05 14.03 19.55
C PHE A 34 -8.67 13.39 19.27
N SER A 35 -7.57 13.98 19.73
CA SER A 35 -6.20 13.56 19.35
C SER A 35 -5.92 12.08 19.64
N ALA A 36 -6.41 11.56 20.75
CA ALA A 36 -6.20 10.16 21.13
C ALA A 36 -6.93 9.19 20.20
N ASP A 37 -8.14 9.54 19.76
CA ASP A 37 -8.93 8.72 18.85
C ASP A 37 -8.35 8.75 17.44
N ILE A 38 -7.82 9.90 17.00
CA ILE A 38 -7.10 10.05 15.73
C ILE A 38 -5.79 9.25 15.75
N LEU A 39 -4.99 9.34 16.82
CA LEU A 39 -3.77 8.55 16.96
C LEU A 39 -4.05 7.06 16.91
N LYS A 40 -5.13 6.60 17.56
CA LYS A 40 -5.55 5.21 17.47
C LYS A 40 -5.92 4.80 16.04
N ALA A 41 -6.66 5.65 15.33
CA ALA A 41 -7.02 5.41 13.93
C ALA A 41 -5.80 5.36 13.01
N ALA A 42 -4.76 6.17 13.29
CA ALA A 42 -3.49 6.14 12.58
C ALA A 42 -2.75 4.80 12.74
N CYS A 43 -2.83 4.17 13.91
CA CYS A 43 -2.08 2.93 14.19
C CYS A 43 -2.82 1.62 13.87
N THR A 44 -4.15 1.62 13.73
CA THR A 44 -4.92 0.35 13.64
C THR A 44 -5.32 -0.05 12.20
N ASN A 45 -5.37 0.89 11.25
CA ASN A 45 -6.05 0.74 9.94
C ASN A 45 -7.45 0.07 10.05
N TYR A 46 -8.51 0.87 9.94
CA TYR A 46 -9.90 0.41 10.07
C TYR A 46 -10.57 0.02 8.74
N ALA A 47 -9.82 -0.20 7.67
CA ALA A 47 -10.35 -0.80 6.44
C ALA A 47 -11.01 -2.16 6.76
N TYR A 48 -12.12 -2.48 6.08
CA TYR A 48 -12.76 -3.79 6.24
C TYR A 48 -11.94 -4.86 5.54
N ASP A 49 -11.48 -4.53 4.32
CA ASP A 49 -10.49 -5.30 3.58
C ASP A 49 -9.35 -4.37 3.14
N PRO A 50 -8.27 -4.29 3.93
CA PRO A 50 -7.11 -3.46 3.58
C PRO A 50 -6.43 -3.83 2.26
N GLN A 51 -6.62 -5.06 1.74
CA GLN A 51 -6.08 -5.45 0.43
C GLN A 51 -6.81 -4.77 -0.73
N CYS A 52 -8.08 -4.43 -0.53
CA CYS A 52 -8.93 -3.78 -1.54
C CYS A 52 -9.16 -2.29 -1.31
N GLU A 53 -9.14 -1.85 -0.04
CA GLU A 53 -9.43 -0.46 0.36
C GLU A 53 -8.19 0.43 0.55
N ASP A 54 -6.99 -0.16 0.48
CA ASP A 54 -5.71 0.52 0.69
C ASP A 54 -5.61 1.21 2.08
N SER A 55 -4.57 2.02 2.28
CA SER A 55 -4.36 2.87 3.44
C SER A 55 -5.43 3.96 3.56
N ARG A 56 -5.92 4.20 4.79
CA ARG A 56 -6.73 5.39 5.12
C ARG A 56 -5.88 6.58 5.59
N GLY A 57 -4.57 6.54 5.35
CA GLY A 57 -3.60 7.52 5.83
C GLY A 57 -3.94 8.96 5.43
N ALA A 58 -4.32 9.18 4.17
CA ALA A 58 -4.73 10.51 3.69
C ALA A 58 -5.92 11.09 4.48
N TYR A 59 -6.98 10.29 4.66
CA TYR A 59 -8.15 10.67 5.44
C TYR A 59 -7.80 10.98 6.91
N VAL A 60 -6.96 10.15 7.54
CA VAL A 60 -6.53 10.39 8.93
C VAL A 60 -5.70 11.67 9.02
N LEU A 61 -4.82 11.94 8.06
CA LEU A 61 -4.03 13.18 8.01
C LEU A 61 -4.92 14.42 7.85
N GLU A 62 -6.00 14.36 7.08
CA GLU A 62 -6.97 15.46 7.00
C GLU A 62 -7.58 15.77 8.37
N LEU A 63 -7.95 14.76 9.15
CA LEU A 63 -8.44 14.95 10.52
C LEU A 63 -7.35 15.54 11.43
N VAL A 64 -6.10 15.12 11.29
CA VAL A 64 -4.96 15.73 12.01
C VAL A 64 -4.86 17.22 11.69
N GLN A 65 -5.05 17.63 10.43
CA GLN A 65 -5.00 19.04 10.04
C GLN A 65 -6.12 19.90 10.64
N LEU A 66 -7.21 19.30 11.11
CA LEU A 66 -8.29 20.02 11.81
C LEU A 66 -8.02 20.21 13.31
N LEU A 67 -6.95 19.63 13.85
CA LEU A 67 -6.64 19.77 15.27
C LEU A 67 -6.14 21.19 15.58
N GLU A 68 -6.84 21.80 16.53
CA GLU A 68 -6.44 23.04 17.19
C GLU A 68 -6.15 22.80 18.69
N PRO A 69 -5.26 23.58 19.31
CA PRO A 69 -4.34 24.52 18.66
C PRO A 69 -3.27 23.78 17.82
N ARG A 70 -2.58 24.50 16.93
CA ARG A 70 -1.44 23.98 16.14
C ARG A 70 -0.46 23.09 16.92
N SER A 71 -0.16 23.42 18.18
CA SER A 71 0.74 22.60 19.03
C SER A 71 0.20 21.19 19.29
N ARG A 72 -1.13 21.02 19.36
CA ARG A 72 -1.79 19.70 19.47
C ARG A 72 -1.61 18.90 18.19
N ARG A 73 -1.79 19.54 17.04
CA ARG A 73 -1.55 18.93 15.73
C ARG A 73 -0.13 18.44 15.58
N GLU A 74 0.85 19.30 15.86
CA GLU A 74 2.28 18.96 15.79
C GLU A 74 2.63 17.82 16.75
N LYS A 75 2.08 17.84 17.97
CA LYS A 75 2.23 16.74 18.93
C LYS A 75 1.65 15.43 18.39
N THR A 76 0.44 15.46 17.80
CA THR A 76 -0.17 14.25 17.21
C THR A 76 0.64 13.71 16.04
N ILE A 77 1.15 14.58 15.15
CA ILE A 77 2.07 14.17 14.08
C ILE A 77 3.31 13.50 14.68
N SER A 78 3.95 14.13 15.67
CA SER A 78 5.12 13.54 16.34
C SER A 78 4.81 12.17 16.93
N GLN A 79 3.64 11.98 17.55
CA GLN A 79 3.23 10.69 18.11
C GLN A 79 3.02 9.62 17.04
N ILE A 80 2.45 9.99 15.88
CA ILE A 80 2.30 9.09 14.72
C ILE A 80 3.69 8.66 14.21
N LEU A 81 4.62 9.60 14.05
CA LEU A 81 5.98 9.29 13.60
C LEU A 81 6.76 8.46 14.61
N THR A 82 6.58 8.71 15.91
CA THR A 82 7.13 7.85 16.97
C THR A 82 6.55 6.45 16.90
N ALA A 83 5.24 6.31 16.65
CA ALA A 83 4.61 5.00 16.49
C ALA A 83 5.20 4.25 15.28
N LEU A 84 5.39 4.90 14.14
CA LEU A 84 6.06 4.31 12.97
C LEU A 84 7.43 3.72 13.35
N VAL A 85 8.27 4.51 14.00
CA VAL A 85 9.62 4.08 14.41
C VAL A 85 9.60 2.98 15.46
N ALA A 86 8.58 2.91 16.31
CA ALA A 86 8.47 1.93 17.38
C ALA A 86 7.87 0.59 16.92
N THR A 87 7.01 0.59 15.90
CA THR A 87 6.34 -0.62 15.40
C THR A 87 7.37 -1.60 14.81
N ARG A 88 7.32 -2.85 15.26
CA ARG A 88 8.23 -3.94 14.82
C ARG A 88 7.50 -5.04 14.08
N GLU A 89 6.24 -5.25 14.41
CA GLU A 89 5.40 -6.26 13.78
C GLU A 89 4.79 -5.71 12.50
N ALA A 90 4.69 -6.58 11.50
CA ALA A 90 4.00 -6.23 10.29
C ALA A 90 2.50 -6.16 10.52
N SER A 91 1.86 -5.15 9.95
CA SER A 91 0.41 -5.00 10.01
C SER A 91 -0.04 -3.95 9.01
N TRP A 92 -1.31 -3.99 8.64
CA TRP A 92 -1.95 -2.89 7.90
C TRP A 92 -1.86 -1.53 8.60
N GLY A 93 -1.69 -1.54 9.93
CA GLY A 93 -1.39 -0.35 10.72
C GLY A 93 0.01 0.20 10.41
N LEU A 94 1.02 -0.67 10.26
CA LEU A 94 2.36 -0.27 9.85
C LEU A 94 2.37 0.28 8.41
N THR A 95 1.70 -0.39 7.48
CA THR A 95 1.54 0.09 6.09
C THR A 95 0.92 1.49 6.07
N GLN A 96 -0.15 1.71 6.86
CA GLN A 96 -0.78 3.02 6.98
C GLN A 96 0.15 4.08 7.61
N LEU A 97 0.96 3.71 8.61
CA LEU A 97 1.93 4.62 9.21
C LEU A 97 3.02 5.05 8.22
N PHE A 98 3.49 4.12 7.37
CA PHE A 98 4.40 4.43 6.27
C PHE A 98 3.76 5.40 5.28
N ASP A 99 2.54 5.13 4.83
CA ASP A 99 1.80 6.02 3.92
C ASP A 99 1.68 7.44 4.49
N MET A 100 1.26 7.56 5.75
CA MET A 100 1.14 8.85 6.42
C MET A 100 2.48 9.58 6.52
N ALA A 101 3.57 8.88 6.85
CA ALA A 101 4.90 9.47 6.89
C ALA A 101 5.40 9.89 5.51
N GLY A 102 5.14 9.08 4.47
CA GLY A 102 5.44 9.40 3.07
C GLY A 102 4.74 10.67 2.62
N GLN A 103 3.41 10.76 2.80
CA GLN A 103 2.64 11.95 2.44
C GLN A 103 3.10 13.22 3.19
N LEU A 104 3.50 13.09 4.46
CA LEU A 104 4.06 14.21 5.22
C LEU A 104 5.44 14.61 4.69
N ALA A 105 6.29 13.64 4.33
CA ALA A 105 7.61 13.87 3.76
C ALA A 105 7.54 14.56 2.38
N GLU A 106 6.62 14.14 1.51
CA GLU A 106 6.31 14.79 0.22
C GLU A 106 5.94 16.27 0.39
N LYS A 107 5.25 16.60 1.49
CA LYS A 107 4.88 17.97 1.85
C LYS A 107 6.01 18.75 2.55
N GLY A 108 7.24 18.21 2.57
CA GLY A 108 8.42 18.85 3.12
C GLY A 108 8.63 18.65 4.63
N ASN A 109 7.91 17.73 5.28
CA ASN A 109 8.16 17.42 6.69
C ASN A 109 9.43 16.58 6.85
N ALA A 110 10.55 17.23 7.18
CA ALA A 110 11.84 16.58 7.37
C ALA A 110 11.82 15.51 8.49
N GLY A 111 11.05 15.73 9.56
CA GLY A 111 10.89 14.75 10.64
C GLY A 111 10.18 13.48 10.19
N ALA A 112 9.18 13.61 9.32
CA ALA A 112 8.48 12.48 8.72
C ALA A 112 9.40 11.68 7.79
N ARG A 113 10.18 12.38 6.95
CA ARG A 113 11.19 11.75 6.10
C ARG A 113 12.22 10.98 6.94
N ALA A 114 12.74 11.58 8.01
CA ALA A 114 13.68 10.92 8.90
C ALA A 114 13.08 9.68 9.59
N ALA A 115 11.85 9.78 10.10
CA ALA A 115 11.15 8.66 10.74
C ALA A 115 10.87 7.52 9.74
N PHE A 116 10.50 7.85 8.51
CA PHE A 116 10.31 6.91 7.41
C PHE A 116 11.57 6.07 7.19
N TYR A 117 12.72 6.71 6.93
CA TYR A 117 13.97 5.97 6.72
C TYR A 117 14.44 5.24 7.96
N GLN A 118 14.27 5.83 9.14
CA GLN A 118 14.64 5.16 10.38
C GLN A 118 13.89 3.85 10.54
N ARG A 119 12.58 3.83 10.25
CA ARG A 119 11.79 2.60 10.30
C ARG A 119 12.13 1.64 9.16
N TYR A 120 12.26 2.15 7.93
CA TYR A 120 12.57 1.34 6.76
C TYR A 120 13.91 0.60 6.90
N LYS A 121 14.94 1.26 7.45
CA LYS A 121 16.27 0.67 7.72
C LYS A 121 16.27 -0.48 8.72
N LEU A 122 15.22 -0.63 9.54
CA LEU A 122 15.11 -1.79 10.43
C LEU A 122 14.80 -3.08 9.65
N GLY A 123 14.46 -2.97 8.38
CA GLY A 123 14.20 -4.10 7.50
C GLY A 123 12.88 -4.79 7.81
N LYS A 124 12.82 -6.05 7.37
CA LYS A 124 11.63 -6.90 7.43
C LYS A 124 11.14 -7.10 8.85
N SER A 125 9.83 -7.03 9.00
CA SER A 125 9.12 -7.56 10.16
C SER A 125 8.89 -9.06 9.96
N ALA A 126 8.89 -9.84 11.04
CA ALA A 126 8.94 -11.32 11.00
C ALA A 126 7.89 -12.00 10.11
N ASP A 127 6.79 -11.32 9.77
CA ASP A 127 5.65 -11.91 9.06
C ASP A 127 5.24 -11.16 7.76
N TYR A 128 5.92 -10.06 7.39
CA TYR A 128 5.58 -9.33 6.15
C TYR A 128 6.80 -8.60 5.62
N ALA A 129 7.13 -8.93 4.38
CA ALA A 129 8.44 -8.69 3.83
C ALA A 129 8.64 -7.28 3.22
N TYR A 130 7.60 -6.47 3.06
CA TYR A 130 7.67 -5.33 2.12
C TYR A 130 6.91 -4.06 2.56
N ASP A 131 6.72 -3.85 3.86
CA ASP A 131 6.04 -2.64 4.37
C ASP A 131 6.82 -1.36 4.03
N GLY A 132 6.17 -0.43 3.33
CA GLY A 132 6.70 0.90 3.02
C GLY A 132 7.44 1.04 1.69
N GLU A 133 7.57 -0.02 0.88
CA GLU A 133 8.30 0.06 -0.40
C GLU A 133 7.59 0.92 -1.43
N TRP A 134 6.26 0.86 -1.47
CA TRP A 134 5.45 1.71 -2.33
C TRP A 134 5.71 3.18 -2.01
N GLU A 135 5.66 3.55 -0.74
CA GLU A 135 5.97 4.90 -0.26
C GLU A 135 7.43 5.27 -0.52
N PHE A 136 8.36 4.32 -0.41
CA PHE A 136 9.78 4.59 -0.62
C PHE A 136 10.06 4.93 -2.08
N VAL A 137 9.55 4.12 -3.01
CA VAL A 137 9.58 4.42 -4.45
C VAL A 137 8.82 5.71 -4.75
N ARG A 138 7.73 5.98 -4.03
CA ARG A 138 6.99 7.24 -4.20
C ARG A 138 7.80 8.47 -3.84
N LEU A 139 8.64 8.37 -2.80
CA LEU A 139 9.49 9.45 -2.31
C LEU A 139 10.74 9.68 -3.16
N ASP A 140 11.38 8.61 -3.61
CA ASP A 140 12.74 8.67 -4.17
C ASP A 140 12.85 8.11 -5.60
N GLY A 141 11.74 7.65 -6.18
CA GLY A 141 11.65 7.22 -7.57
C GLY A 141 12.59 6.06 -7.89
N LEU A 142 13.42 6.26 -8.93
CA LEU A 142 14.33 5.24 -9.47
C LEU A 142 15.34 4.75 -8.42
N ASP A 143 15.89 5.63 -7.59
CA ASP A 143 16.92 5.24 -6.61
C ASP A 143 16.36 4.26 -5.57
N ALA A 144 15.14 4.53 -5.09
CA ALA A 144 14.44 3.60 -4.21
C ALA A 144 14.08 2.29 -4.92
N LEU A 145 13.65 2.35 -6.18
CA LEU A 145 13.34 1.14 -6.95
C LEU A 145 14.58 0.25 -7.12
N LEU A 146 15.73 0.84 -7.43
CA LEU A 146 16.99 0.09 -7.56
C LEU A 146 17.38 -0.58 -6.23
N HIS A 147 17.17 0.12 -5.11
CA HIS A 147 17.38 -0.45 -3.78
C HIS A 147 16.45 -1.64 -3.52
N VAL A 148 15.14 -1.46 -3.72
CA VAL A 148 14.13 -2.51 -3.51
C VAL A 148 14.39 -3.72 -4.42
N ALA A 149 14.69 -3.49 -5.70
CA ALA A 149 15.02 -4.54 -6.65
C ALA A 149 16.26 -5.34 -6.23
N GLY A 150 17.27 -4.68 -5.66
CA GLY A 150 18.45 -5.35 -5.11
C GLY A 150 18.13 -6.21 -3.89
N VAL A 151 17.30 -5.71 -2.97
CA VAL A 151 16.90 -6.45 -1.76
C VAL A 151 16.04 -7.67 -2.13
N ARG A 152 14.94 -7.47 -2.86
CA ARG A 152 14.07 -8.56 -3.33
C ARG A 152 14.85 -9.58 -4.18
N GLY A 153 15.68 -9.08 -5.08
CA GLY A 153 16.55 -9.89 -5.90
C GLY A 153 17.51 -10.79 -5.11
N CYS A 154 18.01 -10.32 -3.98
CA CYS A 154 18.84 -11.13 -3.08
C CYS A 154 18.02 -12.27 -2.45
N GLU A 155 16.78 -11.99 -2.06
CA GLU A 155 15.90 -12.91 -1.34
C GLU A 155 15.35 -14.00 -2.27
N LEU A 156 15.05 -13.65 -3.52
CA LEU A 156 14.75 -14.61 -4.59
C LEU A 156 15.88 -15.61 -4.88
N ALA A 157 17.09 -15.39 -4.34
CA ALA A 157 18.15 -16.41 -4.42
C ALA A 157 17.82 -17.64 -3.57
N ASP A 158 17.09 -17.43 -2.47
CA ASP A 158 16.79 -18.43 -1.46
C ASP A 158 15.48 -19.18 -1.74
N ASP A 159 14.56 -18.59 -2.53
CA ASP A 159 13.32 -19.20 -3.00
C ASP A 159 13.09 -18.97 -4.51
N SER A 160 13.30 -20.01 -5.31
CA SER A 160 13.18 -19.93 -6.77
C SER A 160 11.75 -19.95 -7.32
N GLU A 161 10.75 -20.23 -6.47
CA GLU A 161 9.32 -20.23 -6.85
C GLU A 161 8.62 -18.92 -6.52
N GLU A 162 9.27 -18.01 -5.79
CA GLU A 162 8.73 -16.71 -5.46
C GLU A 162 8.66 -15.83 -6.71
N TRP A 163 7.47 -15.26 -6.94
CA TRP A 163 7.15 -14.44 -8.11
C TRP A 163 7.07 -12.98 -7.71
N GLU A 164 7.39 -12.10 -8.65
CA GLU A 164 7.40 -10.66 -8.43
C GLU A 164 6.43 -9.97 -9.39
N SER A 165 5.74 -8.94 -8.89
CA SER A 165 4.88 -8.09 -9.71
C SER A 165 5.63 -6.85 -10.20
N ASP A 166 5.23 -6.30 -11.35
CA ASP A 166 5.81 -5.07 -11.89
C ASP A 166 5.22 -3.77 -11.33
N TYR A 167 4.32 -3.83 -10.35
CA TYR A 167 3.66 -2.64 -9.79
C TYR A 167 4.62 -1.53 -9.34
N LEU A 168 5.78 -1.87 -8.74
CA LEU A 168 6.77 -0.86 -8.34
C LEU A 168 7.48 -0.22 -9.53
N ILE A 169 7.67 -0.96 -10.63
CA ILE A 169 8.21 -0.45 -11.89
C ILE A 169 7.21 0.54 -12.50
N GLU A 170 5.93 0.18 -12.54
CA GLU A 170 4.86 1.06 -13.03
C GLU A 170 4.73 2.33 -12.19
N LEU A 171 4.79 2.20 -10.86
CA LEU A 171 4.79 3.35 -9.96
C LEU A 171 5.95 4.30 -10.24
N ALA A 172 7.18 3.77 -10.28
CA ALA A 172 8.36 4.58 -10.55
C ALA A 172 8.26 5.27 -11.92
N GLN A 173 7.72 4.58 -12.94
CA GLN A 173 7.54 5.14 -14.27
C GLN A 173 6.52 6.28 -14.30
N LYS A 174 5.46 6.16 -13.48
CA LYS A 174 4.44 7.20 -13.33
C LYS A 174 5.00 8.46 -12.65
N ILE A 175 5.92 8.30 -11.70
CA ILE A 175 6.50 9.40 -10.92
C ILE A 175 7.64 10.08 -11.68
N SER A 176 8.40 9.31 -12.45
CA SER A 176 9.52 9.79 -13.26
C SER A 176 9.26 9.55 -14.75
N PRO A 177 8.31 10.27 -15.38
CA PRO A 177 7.89 10.03 -16.77
C PRO A 177 9.00 10.27 -17.79
N ASP A 178 9.99 11.09 -17.45
CA ASP A 178 11.11 11.44 -18.35
C ASP A 178 12.23 10.38 -18.36
N ILE A 179 12.18 9.41 -17.44
CA ILE A 179 13.14 8.32 -17.34
C ILE A 179 12.47 7.05 -17.84
N ASN A 180 13.15 6.30 -18.72
CA ASN A 180 12.71 4.95 -19.05
C ASN A 180 13.15 4.00 -17.93
N ILE A 181 12.24 3.72 -16.99
CA ILE A 181 12.54 2.96 -15.77
C ILE A 181 12.99 1.53 -16.09
N ARG A 182 12.39 0.91 -17.10
CA ARG A 182 12.78 -0.45 -17.50
C ARG A 182 14.20 -0.49 -18.04
N VAL A 183 14.58 0.46 -18.89
CA VAL A 183 15.96 0.56 -19.41
C VAL A 183 16.95 0.81 -18.27
N ALA A 184 16.64 1.71 -17.34
CA ALA A 184 17.51 1.98 -16.20
C ALA A 184 17.72 0.74 -15.31
N LEU A 185 16.67 -0.05 -15.09
CA LEU A 185 16.78 -1.33 -14.38
C LEU A 185 17.62 -2.36 -15.16
N GLU A 186 17.43 -2.47 -16.47
CA GLU A 186 18.20 -3.37 -17.34
C GLU A 186 19.69 -3.00 -17.33
N GLU A 187 20.02 -1.71 -17.39
CA GLU A 187 21.39 -1.21 -17.28
C GLU A 187 22.00 -1.56 -15.91
N ALA A 188 21.27 -1.34 -14.82
CA ALA A 188 21.72 -1.70 -13.48
C ALA A 188 21.94 -3.22 -13.32
N ALA A 189 21.07 -4.03 -13.93
CA ALA A 189 21.15 -5.49 -13.92
C ALA A 189 22.41 -6.04 -14.60
N ILE A 190 23.06 -5.29 -15.50
CA ILE A 190 24.34 -5.70 -16.12
C ILE A 190 25.42 -5.89 -15.05
N THR A 191 25.39 -5.06 -14.01
CA THR A 191 26.43 -5.04 -12.96
C THR A 191 25.95 -5.55 -11.60
N ASN A 192 24.65 -5.81 -11.44
CA ASN A 192 24.06 -6.26 -10.19
C ASN A 192 23.18 -7.49 -10.42
N GLU A 193 23.68 -8.66 -10.02
CA GLU A 193 23.00 -9.94 -10.21
C GLU A 193 21.65 -10.04 -9.48
N TYR A 194 21.49 -9.31 -8.37
CA TYR A 194 20.24 -9.28 -7.61
C TYR A 194 19.16 -8.53 -8.39
N ILE A 195 19.48 -7.37 -8.95
CA ILE A 195 18.56 -6.63 -9.82
C ILE A 195 18.20 -7.45 -11.06
N ALA A 196 19.17 -8.17 -11.64
CA ALA A 196 18.91 -9.08 -12.75
C ALA A 196 17.92 -10.20 -12.36
N ARG A 197 18.06 -10.78 -11.16
CA ARG A 197 17.14 -11.80 -10.64
C ARG A 197 15.73 -11.24 -10.44
N TYR A 198 15.62 -10.07 -9.82
CA TYR A 198 14.35 -9.36 -9.66
C TYR A 198 13.65 -9.12 -10.99
N LEU A 199 14.35 -8.57 -12.00
CA LEU A 199 13.79 -8.35 -13.32
C LEU A 199 13.29 -9.63 -13.99
N LYS A 200 14.02 -10.73 -13.82
CA LYS A 200 13.61 -12.03 -14.36
C LYS A 200 12.32 -12.51 -13.70
N ALA A 201 12.20 -12.40 -12.38
CA ALA A 201 10.99 -12.79 -11.65
C ALA A 201 9.77 -11.97 -12.10
N VAL A 202 9.94 -10.66 -12.29
CA VAL A 202 8.89 -9.77 -12.80
C VAL A 202 8.45 -10.13 -14.24
N GLN A 203 9.39 -10.52 -15.11
CA GLN A 203 9.07 -10.88 -16.50
C GLN A 203 8.26 -12.19 -16.63
N VAL A 204 8.42 -13.13 -15.71
CA VAL A 204 7.69 -14.42 -15.72
C VAL A 204 6.18 -14.20 -15.51
N ASP A 205 5.80 -13.23 -14.68
CA ASP A 205 4.40 -12.89 -14.41
C ASP A 205 3.68 -12.38 -15.68
N TRP A 206 4.30 -11.45 -16.40
CA TRP A 206 3.77 -10.90 -17.65
C TRP A 206 3.52 -11.95 -18.74
N GLN A 207 4.43 -12.92 -18.89
CA GLN A 207 4.29 -13.99 -19.88
C GLN A 207 3.20 -14.99 -19.48
N SER A 208 3.04 -15.25 -18.19
CA SER A 208 2.03 -16.16 -17.65
C SER A 208 0.63 -15.55 -17.74
N ILE A 209 0.46 -14.27 -17.38
CA ILE A 209 -0.79 -13.51 -17.56
C ILE A 209 -1.16 -13.40 -19.04
N ARG A 210 -0.20 -13.13 -19.94
CA ARG A 210 -0.47 -13.11 -21.40
C ARG A 210 -0.92 -14.46 -21.94
N LYS A 211 -0.36 -15.58 -21.46
CA LYS A 211 -0.80 -16.93 -21.85
C LYS A 211 -2.22 -17.21 -21.37
N LEU A 212 -2.57 -16.83 -20.13
CA LEU A 212 -3.94 -16.96 -19.59
C LEU A 212 -4.96 -16.07 -20.34
N ASN A 213 -4.56 -14.84 -20.69
CA ASN A 213 -5.39 -13.90 -21.44
C ASN A 213 -5.41 -14.12 -22.95
N SER A 214 -4.66 -15.11 -23.46
CA SER A 214 -4.81 -15.55 -24.84
C SER A 214 -6.16 -16.25 -24.95
N LYS A 215 -7.18 -15.49 -25.40
CA LYS A 215 -8.52 -16.03 -25.64
C LYS A 215 -8.38 -17.32 -26.47
N PRO A 216 -9.02 -18.44 -26.09
CA PRO A 216 -9.02 -19.62 -26.94
C PRO A 216 -9.46 -19.19 -28.34
N LYS A 217 -8.71 -19.61 -29.36
CA LYS A 217 -9.07 -19.33 -30.76
C LYS A 217 -10.54 -19.71 -30.95
N ILE A 218 -11.30 -18.88 -31.67
CA ILE A 218 -12.75 -19.04 -31.91
C ILE A 218 -13.14 -20.47 -32.37
N SER A 219 -12.20 -21.22 -32.96
CA SER A 219 -12.35 -22.64 -33.27
C SER A 219 -12.69 -23.53 -32.06
N ALA A 220 -12.27 -23.18 -30.85
CA ALA A 220 -12.58 -23.89 -29.60
C ALA A 220 -13.91 -23.45 -28.95
N LEU A 221 -14.53 -22.35 -29.40
CA LEU A 221 -15.89 -21.97 -29.00
C LEU A 221 -16.95 -22.72 -29.81
N LYS A 222 -16.63 -23.09 -31.06
CA LYS A 222 -17.53 -23.91 -31.90
C LYS A 222 -17.84 -25.28 -31.28
N SER A 223 -16.90 -25.88 -30.54
CA SER A 223 -17.13 -27.14 -29.82
C SER A 223 -18.08 -26.99 -28.62
N ILE A 224 -18.16 -25.80 -28.01
CA ILE A 224 -19.13 -25.52 -26.94
C ILE A 224 -20.52 -25.29 -27.54
N GLN A 225 -20.60 -24.59 -28.66
CA GLN A 225 -21.86 -24.36 -29.36
C GLN A 225 -22.47 -25.65 -29.90
N GLN A 226 -21.64 -26.60 -30.37
CA GLN A 226 -22.08 -27.96 -30.70
C GLN A 226 -22.59 -28.77 -29.50
N PHE A 227 -22.11 -28.47 -28.29
CA PHE A 227 -22.60 -29.08 -27.05
C PHE A 227 -23.93 -28.49 -26.58
N ILE A 228 -24.19 -27.20 -26.88
CA ILE A 228 -25.43 -26.49 -26.52
C ILE A 228 -26.54 -26.76 -27.55
N GLU A 229 -26.19 -26.98 -28.82
CA GLU A 229 -27.14 -27.23 -29.92
C GLU A 229 -27.41 -28.74 -30.15
N ALA A 230 -26.80 -29.63 -29.35
CA ALA A 230 -27.09 -31.05 -29.42
C ALA A 230 -28.53 -31.32 -28.96
N PRO A 231 -29.38 -31.99 -29.76
CA PRO A 231 -30.74 -32.33 -29.33
C PRO A 231 -30.71 -33.25 -28.10
N GLU A 232 -31.61 -33.01 -27.14
CA GLU A 232 -31.73 -33.73 -25.87
C GLU A 232 -31.89 -35.26 -25.99
N SER A 233 -32.03 -35.81 -27.20
CA SER A 233 -32.18 -37.25 -27.43
C SER A 233 -30.92 -38.09 -27.19
N CYS A 234 -29.77 -37.50 -26.82
CA CYS A 234 -28.55 -38.25 -26.50
C CYS A 234 -28.27 -38.43 -25.00
N TYR A 235 -29.09 -37.89 -24.10
CA TYR A 235 -28.86 -38.02 -22.64
C TYR A 235 -29.71 -39.09 -21.95
N LEU A 236 -30.59 -39.78 -22.68
CA LEU A 236 -31.38 -40.88 -22.14
C LEU A 236 -31.46 -42.03 -23.13
N SER A 237 -30.42 -42.87 -23.14
CA SER A 237 -30.57 -44.26 -23.57
C SER A 237 -29.54 -45.16 -22.88
N SER A 238 -30.05 -45.91 -21.89
CA SER A 238 -29.50 -47.07 -21.15
C SER A 238 -28.61 -46.77 -19.95
#